data_AF-A0A0P8C5H8-F1
#
_entry.id   AF-A0A0P8C5H8-F1
#
_cell.length_a   1.000
_cell.length_b   1.000
_cell.length_c   1.000
_cell.angle_alpha   90.00
_cell.angle_beta   90.00
_cell.angle_gamma   90.00
#
_symmetry.space_group_name_H-M   'P 1'
#
loop_
_entity.id
_entity.type
_entity.pdbx_description
1 polymer ?
#
loop_
_entity_poly.entity_id
_entity_poly.type
_entity_poly.pdbx_seq_one_letter_code
_entity_poly.pdbx_strand_id
1 'polypeptide(L)'
;MSGDFVGRPTRNNITGICSKCHVKETEDYKTSIHWDAIQKGHPEAATCTDCHGIHEIRAIKDPNSSSNHHNSPVTCAKCHSNNEMMSAWYYGIKADRFDTYKESFHWRALDRGYTLVATCADCHENHKTKSHTDPTSSTYPENIPKTCGKENCHEGVNFDAKVAGGLVHDKESLHTAELKWNKTGMDSNMKDYFLGPFDLAYWIAIFFKILTTTVIGFFTGMVILDFLSRLKIQRRF
;
A
#
# COMPACT_ATOMS: atom_id res chain seq x y z
N MET A 1 13.47 42.45 29.87
CA MET A 1 13.21 41.28 28.99
C MET A 1 11.88 41.56 28.31
N SER A 2 11.85 41.66 26.97
CA SER A 2 10.65 42.02 26.20
C SER A 2 9.54 40.99 26.45
N GLY A 3 8.34 41.45 26.78
CA GLY A 3 7.22 40.64 27.28
C GLY A 3 6.59 39.64 26.31
N ASP A 4 7.20 39.41 25.14
CA ASP A 4 6.61 38.62 24.04
C ASP A 4 7.30 37.28 23.80
N PHE A 5 8.19 36.84 24.71
CA PHE A 5 8.80 35.52 24.57
C PHE A 5 7.84 34.42 25.03
N VAL A 6 7.16 33.79 24.06
CA VAL A 6 6.18 32.70 24.27
C VAL A 6 6.85 31.36 24.64
N GLY A 7 8.17 31.23 24.47
CA GLY A 7 8.88 29.95 24.67
C GLY A 7 8.59 28.91 23.60
N ARG A 8 8.90 27.64 23.87
CA ARG A 8 8.62 26.52 22.96
C ARG A 8 7.10 26.32 22.86
N PRO A 9 6.49 26.43 21.67
CA PRO A 9 5.06 26.17 21.51
C PRO A 9 4.70 24.76 21.98
N THR A 10 3.61 24.63 22.73
CA THR A 10 2.99 23.33 22.98
C THR A 10 2.45 22.78 21.66
N ARG A 11 2.31 21.45 21.55
CA ARG A 11 1.79 20.80 20.33
C ARG A 11 0.44 21.37 19.89
N ASN A 12 -0.45 21.66 20.84
CA ASN A 12 -1.77 22.25 20.58
C ASN A 12 -1.69 23.66 19.99
N ASN A 13 -0.60 24.40 20.26
CA ASN A 13 -0.40 25.76 19.76
C ASN A 13 0.24 25.80 18.36
N ILE A 14 0.77 24.68 17.86
CA ILE A 14 1.47 24.62 16.56
C ILE A 14 0.54 25.03 15.42
N THR A 15 -0.69 24.48 15.40
CA THR A 15 -1.69 24.80 14.38
C THR A 15 -1.97 26.31 14.32
N GLY A 16 -2.10 26.97 15.48
CA GLY A 16 -2.36 28.40 15.56
C GLY A 16 -1.20 29.28 15.08
N ILE A 17 0.03 28.77 15.09
CA ILE A 17 1.20 29.48 14.54
C ILE A 17 1.19 29.38 13.02
N CYS A 18 1.05 28.17 12.48
CA CYS A 18 1.03 27.93 11.04
C CYS A 18 -0.16 28.64 10.36
N SER A 19 -1.31 28.70 11.03
CA SER A 19 -2.54 29.30 10.50
C SER A 19 -2.47 30.80 10.26
N LYS A 20 -1.47 31.50 10.83
CA LYS A 20 -1.29 32.94 10.58
C LYS A 20 -0.97 33.24 9.11
N CYS A 21 -0.33 32.29 8.43
CA CYS A 21 0.05 32.41 7.02
C CYS A 21 -0.57 31.33 6.13
N HIS A 22 -0.81 30.12 6.66
CA HIS A 22 -1.36 28.96 5.93
C HIS A 22 -2.83 28.73 6.27
N VAL A 23 -3.67 29.73 5.96
CA VAL A 23 -5.08 29.75 6.35
C VAL A 23 -5.82 28.56 5.75
N LYS A 24 -5.68 28.36 4.43
CA LYS A 24 -6.37 27.29 3.69
C LYS A 24 -5.93 25.90 4.15
N GLU A 25 -4.63 25.67 4.29
CA GLU A 25 -4.11 24.38 4.76
C GLU A 25 -4.56 24.09 6.19
N THR A 26 -4.70 25.13 7.01
CA THR A 26 -5.24 25.00 8.37
C THR A 26 -6.71 24.64 8.37
N GLU A 27 -7.52 25.26 7.52
CA GLU A 27 -8.94 24.93 7.37
C GLU A 27 -9.10 23.45 6.97
N ASP A 28 -8.30 23.01 6.01
CA ASP A 28 -8.24 21.62 5.58
C ASP A 28 -7.82 20.70 6.74
N TYR A 29 -6.72 21.02 7.43
CA TYR A 29 -6.20 20.27 8.57
C TYR A 29 -7.21 20.15 9.72
N LYS A 30 -8.00 21.18 9.98
CA LYS A 30 -9.06 21.15 11.00
C LYS A 30 -10.19 20.17 10.68
N THR A 31 -10.29 19.70 9.44
CA THR A 31 -11.24 18.63 9.06
C THR A 31 -10.64 17.23 9.18
N SER A 32 -9.36 17.11 9.52
CA SER A 32 -8.65 15.84 9.62
C SER A 32 -8.91 15.11 10.94
N ILE A 33 -8.74 13.79 10.90
CA ILE A 33 -8.79 12.92 12.08
C ILE A 33 -7.67 13.24 13.08
N HIS A 34 -6.52 13.74 12.62
CA HIS A 34 -5.43 14.13 13.49
C HIS A 34 -5.81 15.35 14.34
N TRP A 35 -6.47 16.34 13.74
CA TRP A 35 -6.99 17.49 14.49
C TRP A 35 -8.10 17.08 15.46
N ASP A 36 -9.04 16.24 15.02
CA ASP A 36 -10.10 15.70 15.88
C ASP A 36 -9.53 14.97 17.11
N ALA A 37 -8.47 14.16 16.94
CA ALA A 37 -7.78 13.51 18.05
C ALA A 37 -7.16 14.51 19.03
N ILE A 38 -6.47 15.56 18.54
CA ILE A 38 -5.91 16.62 19.40
C ILE A 38 -7.02 17.28 20.23
N GLN A 39 -8.16 17.59 19.59
CA GLN A 39 -9.31 18.22 20.25
C GLN A 39 -9.94 17.32 21.32
N LYS A 40 -9.82 15.99 21.16
CA LYS A 40 -10.25 14.99 22.13
C LYS A 40 -9.24 14.74 23.27
N GLY A 41 -8.14 15.49 23.31
CA GLY A 41 -7.15 15.40 24.38
C GLY A 41 -6.01 14.43 24.10
N HIS A 42 -5.78 14.09 22.82
CA HIS A 42 -4.65 13.26 22.36
C HIS A 42 -3.57 14.14 21.71
N PRO A 43 -2.73 14.85 22.50
CA PRO A 43 -1.73 15.77 21.97
C PRO A 43 -0.64 15.09 21.12
N GLU A 44 -0.50 13.77 21.22
CA GLU A 44 0.43 12.93 20.45
C GLU A 44 0.00 12.72 18.99
N ALA A 45 -1.25 13.04 18.64
CA ALA A 45 -1.69 13.06 17.25
C ALA A 45 -0.90 14.08 16.41
N ALA A 46 -0.79 13.80 15.10
CA ALA A 46 0.10 14.54 14.21
C ALA A 46 -0.33 16.00 14.01
N THR A 47 0.63 16.91 14.13
CA THR A 47 0.56 18.35 13.89
C THR A 47 1.34 18.71 12.62
N CYS A 48 1.28 19.98 12.22
CA CYS A 48 2.01 20.49 11.06
C CYS A 48 3.51 20.11 11.09
N THR A 49 4.13 20.16 12.27
CA THR A 49 5.57 19.94 12.42
C THR A 49 6.00 18.47 12.36
N ASP A 50 5.07 17.52 12.54
CA ASP A 50 5.43 16.09 12.48
C ASP A 50 5.71 15.64 11.04
N CYS A 51 5.05 16.29 10.07
CA CYS A 51 5.31 16.10 8.65
C CYS A 51 6.34 17.10 8.10
N HIS A 52 6.25 18.39 8.45
CA HIS A 52 7.08 19.43 7.84
C HIS A 52 8.41 19.70 8.58
N GLY A 53 8.57 19.22 9.80
CA GLY A 53 9.69 19.57 10.67
C GLY A 53 9.51 20.93 11.38
N ILE A 54 10.56 21.41 12.03
CA ILE A 54 10.52 22.62 12.87
C ILE A 54 11.58 23.63 12.42
N HIS A 55 12.87 23.27 12.47
CA HIS A 55 13.98 24.18 12.14
C HIS A 55 14.57 23.97 10.76
N GLU A 56 14.16 22.90 10.08
CA GLU A 56 14.61 22.56 8.72
C GLU A 56 13.39 22.30 7.83
N ILE A 57 12.39 23.20 7.90
CA ILE A 57 11.21 23.10 7.06
C ILE A 57 11.65 23.28 5.60
N ARG A 58 11.60 22.19 4.84
CA ARG A 58 11.96 22.15 3.43
C ARG A 58 10.71 22.23 2.57
N ALA A 59 10.85 22.82 1.38
CA ALA A 59 9.77 22.84 0.40
C ALA A 59 9.31 21.41 0.06
N ILE A 60 8.02 21.21 -0.21
CA ILE A 60 7.45 19.88 -0.54
C ILE A 60 8.16 19.24 -1.75
N LYS A 61 8.63 20.05 -2.71
CA LYS A 61 9.35 19.57 -3.89
C LYS A 61 10.81 19.17 -3.63
N ASP A 62 11.36 19.55 -2.48
CA ASP A 62 12.73 19.15 -2.10
C ASP A 62 12.76 17.65 -1.81
N PRO A 63 13.61 16.85 -2.48
CA PRO A 63 13.73 15.42 -2.23
C PRO A 63 14.10 15.06 -0.78
N ASN A 64 14.70 16.00 -0.03
CA ASN A 64 15.05 15.81 1.39
C ASN A 64 13.94 16.25 2.35
N SER A 65 12.81 16.78 1.85
CA SER A 65 11.68 17.15 2.70
C SER A 65 10.93 15.89 3.17
N SER A 66 10.63 15.79 4.46
CA SER A 66 9.77 14.73 4.98
C SER A 66 8.34 14.79 4.43
N SER A 67 7.88 15.98 4.00
CA SER A 67 6.60 16.15 3.31
C SER A 67 6.71 15.97 1.79
N ASN A 68 7.87 15.57 1.24
CA ASN A 68 7.98 15.22 -0.16
C ASN A 68 7.09 14.01 -0.49
N HIS A 69 6.49 14.02 -1.68
CA HIS A 69 5.63 12.92 -2.15
C HIS A 69 6.32 11.55 -2.02
N HIS A 70 7.58 11.43 -2.46
CA HIS A 70 8.36 10.19 -2.35
C HIS A 70 8.62 9.76 -0.89
N ASN A 71 8.78 10.72 0.02
CA ASN A 71 9.06 10.46 1.44
C ASN A 71 7.79 10.29 2.28
N SER A 72 6.61 10.63 1.75
CA SER A 72 5.33 10.59 2.46
C SER A 72 5.08 9.24 3.14
N PRO A 73 5.28 8.07 2.50
CA PRO A 73 5.04 6.79 3.16
C PRO A 73 5.91 6.57 4.41
N VAL A 74 7.19 6.96 4.34
CA VAL A 74 8.11 6.85 5.48
C VAL A 74 7.72 7.84 6.58
N THR A 75 7.26 9.04 6.22
CA THR A 75 6.78 10.03 7.19
C THR A 75 5.54 9.54 7.93
N CYS A 76 4.56 8.95 7.25
CA CYS A 76 3.39 8.34 7.88
C CYS A 76 3.79 7.17 8.80
N ALA A 77 4.72 6.33 8.34
CA ALA A 77 5.18 5.15 9.08
C ALA A 77 5.85 5.48 10.43
N LYS A 78 6.40 6.69 10.62
CA LYS A 78 6.99 7.12 11.91
C LYS A 78 6.04 6.90 13.09
N CYS A 79 4.75 7.13 12.88
CA CYS A 79 3.71 6.90 13.87
C CYS A 79 2.90 5.65 13.54
N HIS A 80 2.50 5.47 12.28
CA HIS A 80 1.60 4.39 11.88
C HIS A 80 2.24 2.99 11.84
N SER A 81 3.55 2.88 12.04
CA SER A 81 4.25 1.60 12.25
C SER A 81 4.64 1.34 13.71
N ASN A 82 4.29 2.25 14.62
CA ASN A 82 4.57 2.09 16.03
C ASN A 82 3.39 1.36 16.72
N ASN A 83 3.62 0.09 17.10
CA ASN A 83 2.60 -0.73 17.77
C ASN A 83 2.12 -0.15 19.11
N GLU A 84 2.98 0.49 19.88
CA GLU A 84 2.62 1.07 21.18
C GLU A 84 1.67 2.25 20.97
N MET A 85 2.05 3.19 20.10
CA MET A 85 1.26 4.37 19.79
C MET A 85 -0.05 4.00 19.09
N MET A 86 -0.02 3.13 18.08
CA MET A 86 -1.21 2.79 17.29
C MET A 86 -2.09 1.71 17.90
N SER A 87 -1.69 1.11 19.02
CA SER A 87 -2.39 -0.01 19.65
C SER A 87 -3.89 0.23 19.82
N ALA A 88 -4.63 -0.87 19.93
CA ALA A 88 -6.08 -0.84 20.17
C ALA A 88 -6.49 -0.06 21.43
N TRP A 89 -5.57 0.10 22.39
CA TRP A 89 -5.80 0.85 23.61
C TRP A 89 -5.82 2.37 23.40
N TYR A 90 -5.07 2.88 22.42
CA TYR A 90 -4.96 4.32 22.15
C TYR A 90 -5.77 4.75 20.92
N TYR A 91 -5.59 4.09 19.77
CA TYR A 91 -6.19 4.54 18.51
C TYR A 91 -6.91 3.46 17.70
N GLY A 92 -6.71 2.16 17.96
CA GLY A 92 -7.41 1.12 17.21
C GLY A 92 -6.91 0.93 15.78
N ILE A 93 -5.68 1.37 15.47
CA ILE A 93 -5.11 1.31 14.12
C ILE A 93 -4.09 0.15 14.07
N LYS A 94 -4.22 -0.76 13.10
CA LYS A 94 -3.19 -1.78 12.92
C LYS A 94 -1.86 -1.10 12.56
N ALA A 95 -0.76 -1.44 13.24
CA ALA A 95 0.54 -0.81 12.97
C ALA A 95 1.28 -1.42 11.77
N ASP A 96 0.65 -2.35 11.05
CA ASP A 96 1.23 -3.01 9.87
C ASP A 96 0.80 -2.38 8.54
N ARG A 97 0.22 -1.18 8.57
CA ARG A 97 -0.26 -0.48 7.36
C ARG A 97 0.88 -0.15 6.40
N PHE A 98 2.04 0.21 6.92
CA PHE A 98 3.21 0.41 6.07
C PHE A 98 3.72 -0.91 5.48
N ASP A 99 3.75 -2.00 6.27
CA ASP A 99 4.20 -3.31 5.79
C ASP A 99 3.35 -3.83 4.63
N THR A 100 2.04 -3.79 4.81
CA THR A 100 1.07 -4.17 3.77
C THR A 100 1.07 -3.23 2.58
N TYR A 101 1.33 -1.93 2.76
CA TYR A 101 1.50 -1.01 1.64
C TYR A 101 2.74 -1.35 0.80
N LYS A 102 3.82 -1.83 1.43
CA LYS A 102 5.04 -2.26 0.72
C LYS A 102 4.80 -3.41 -0.27
N GLU A 103 3.74 -4.18 -0.08
CA GLU A 103 3.35 -5.27 -0.98
C GLU A 103 2.64 -4.76 -2.24
N SER A 104 2.13 -3.53 -2.23
CA SER A 104 1.43 -2.93 -3.36
C SER A 104 2.35 -2.62 -4.54
N PHE A 105 1.78 -2.59 -5.75
CA PHE A 105 2.49 -2.15 -6.95
C PHE A 105 2.99 -0.71 -6.81
N HIS A 106 2.22 0.17 -6.16
CA HIS A 106 2.60 1.55 -5.98
C HIS A 106 3.89 1.70 -5.17
N TRP A 107 4.03 0.99 -4.05
CA TRP A 107 5.30 1.01 -3.30
C TRP A 107 6.45 0.40 -4.10
N ARG A 108 6.23 -0.77 -4.72
CA ARG A 108 7.30 -1.46 -5.47
C ARG A 108 7.84 -0.62 -6.62
N ALA A 109 7.01 0.23 -7.22
CA ALA A 109 7.42 1.21 -8.21
C ALA A 109 8.09 2.44 -7.57
N LEU A 110 7.53 2.96 -6.47
CA LEU A 110 8.11 4.09 -5.73
C LEU A 110 9.54 3.80 -5.25
N ASP A 111 9.75 2.63 -4.67
CA ASP A 111 11.04 2.11 -4.17
C ASP A 111 12.08 1.96 -5.30
N ARG A 112 11.63 1.78 -6.55
CA ARG A 112 12.48 1.76 -7.74
C ARG A 112 12.74 3.15 -8.34
N GLY A 113 12.30 4.22 -7.67
CA GLY A 113 12.51 5.59 -8.09
C GLY A 113 11.44 6.16 -9.04
N TYR A 114 10.36 5.42 -9.32
CA TYR A 114 9.23 5.98 -10.07
C TYR A 114 8.43 6.90 -9.16
N THR A 115 8.37 8.20 -9.47
CA THR A 115 7.70 9.21 -8.63
C THR A 115 6.24 9.44 -9.02
N LEU A 116 5.81 9.02 -10.21
CA LEU A 116 4.42 9.13 -10.67
C LEU A 116 3.62 7.87 -10.29
N VAL A 117 3.51 7.62 -8.99
CA VAL A 117 2.78 6.48 -8.41
C VAL A 117 2.12 6.89 -7.10
N ALA A 118 1.01 6.25 -6.73
CA ALA A 118 0.26 6.66 -5.56
C ALA A 118 0.99 6.34 -4.24
N THR A 119 1.05 7.32 -3.36
CA THR A 119 1.57 7.26 -1.99
C THR A 119 0.41 7.25 -0.99
N CYS A 120 0.71 7.19 0.31
CA CYS A 120 -0.31 7.26 1.35
C CYS A 120 -1.23 8.48 1.16
N ALA A 121 -0.63 9.63 0.86
CA ALA A 121 -1.28 10.91 0.64
C ALA A 121 -2.30 10.93 -0.52
N ASP A 122 -2.03 10.18 -1.58
CA ASP A 122 -2.87 10.21 -2.78
C ASP A 122 -4.21 9.51 -2.53
N CYS A 123 -4.19 8.46 -1.71
CA CYS A 123 -5.38 7.75 -1.26
C CYS A 123 -6.03 8.41 -0.04
N HIS A 124 -5.24 8.79 0.98
CA HIS A 124 -5.75 9.26 2.28
C HIS A 124 -5.89 10.78 2.41
N GLU A 125 -5.56 11.55 1.38
CA GLU A 125 -5.38 13.01 1.45
C GLU A 125 -4.21 13.41 2.38
N ASN A 126 -3.70 14.63 2.21
CA ASN A 126 -2.59 15.16 3.03
C ASN A 126 -3.08 15.90 4.28
N HIS A 127 -3.69 17.07 4.08
CA HIS A 127 -4.23 17.88 5.17
C HIS A 127 -5.68 17.49 5.52
N LYS A 128 -6.36 16.67 4.72
CA LYS A 128 -7.77 16.26 4.94
C LYS A 128 -7.92 14.80 5.31
N THR A 129 -6.90 14.22 5.94
CA THR A 129 -6.91 12.79 6.25
C THR A 129 -8.06 12.44 7.20
N LYS A 130 -8.91 11.51 6.77
CA LYS A 130 -10.10 11.06 7.51
C LYS A 130 -10.10 9.55 7.68
N SER A 131 -10.94 9.07 8.59
CA SER A 131 -11.15 7.63 8.75
C SER A 131 -11.76 7.04 7.47
N HIS A 132 -11.36 5.82 7.12
CA HIS A 132 -12.03 5.03 6.07
C HIS A 132 -13.53 4.75 6.33
N THR A 133 -14.00 4.97 7.56
CA THR A 133 -15.41 4.83 7.94
C THR A 133 -16.21 6.13 7.79
N ASP A 134 -15.54 7.26 7.51
CA ASP A 134 -16.20 8.55 7.28
C ASP A 134 -16.65 8.62 5.81
N PRO A 135 -17.95 8.81 5.51
CA PRO A 135 -18.48 8.90 4.14
C PRO A 135 -17.85 10.00 3.28
N THR A 136 -17.23 10.99 3.90
CA THR A 136 -16.54 12.09 3.23
C THR A 136 -15.04 11.83 3.00
N SER A 137 -14.52 10.69 3.47
CA SER A 137 -13.14 10.27 3.25
C SER A 137 -12.95 9.77 1.82
N SER A 138 -11.81 10.09 1.22
CA SER A 138 -11.36 9.53 -0.06
C SER A 138 -11.21 8.01 -0.02
N THR A 139 -11.00 7.41 1.14
CA THR A 139 -10.86 5.96 1.33
C THR A 139 -12.13 5.28 1.84
N TYR A 140 -13.24 6.01 1.92
CA TYR A 140 -14.55 5.39 2.13
C TYR A 140 -14.88 4.45 0.96
N PRO A 141 -15.45 3.24 1.17
CA PRO A 141 -15.58 2.23 0.11
C PRO A 141 -16.22 2.73 -1.18
N GLU A 142 -17.25 3.58 -1.06
CA GLU A 142 -17.99 4.18 -2.15
C GLU A 142 -17.21 5.31 -2.84
N ASN A 143 -16.18 5.88 -2.20
CA ASN A 143 -15.34 6.91 -2.80
C ASN A 143 -14.09 6.33 -3.50
N ILE A 144 -13.78 5.04 -3.31
CA ILE A 144 -12.57 4.40 -3.87
C ILE A 144 -12.45 4.57 -5.39
N PRO A 145 -13.50 4.34 -6.22
CA PRO A 145 -13.37 4.51 -7.66
C PRO A 145 -12.96 5.93 -8.06
N LYS A 146 -13.53 6.93 -7.39
CA LYS A 146 -13.17 8.34 -7.58
C LYS A 146 -11.73 8.64 -7.15
N THR A 147 -11.25 7.98 -6.10
CA THR A 147 -9.88 8.13 -5.61
C THR A 147 -8.86 7.52 -6.58
N CYS A 148 -9.14 6.34 -7.13
CA CYS A 148 -8.32 5.74 -8.19
C CYS A 148 -8.37 6.58 -9.48
N GLY A 149 -9.53 7.14 -9.80
CA GLY A 149 -9.78 7.99 -10.97
C GLY A 149 -9.33 9.45 -10.84
N LYS A 150 -8.53 9.81 -9.82
CA LYS A 150 -7.90 11.14 -9.74
C LYS A 150 -7.05 11.40 -10.99
N GLU A 151 -6.95 12.67 -11.37
CA GLU A 151 -6.17 13.13 -12.52
C GLU A 151 -4.72 12.61 -12.44
N ASN A 152 -4.17 12.11 -13.55
CA ASN A 152 -2.83 11.51 -13.63
C ASN A 152 -2.61 10.20 -12.85
N CYS A 153 -3.67 9.57 -12.33
CA CYS A 153 -3.60 8.22 -11.75
C CYS A 153 -4.13 7.17 -12.74
N HIS A 154 -5.45 6.98 -12.76
CA HIS A 154 -6.13 6.07 -13.69
C HIS A 154 -7.30 6.79 -14.36
N GLU A 155 -7.01 7.54 -15.41
CA GLU A 155 -8.03 8.29 -16.16
C GLU A 155 -9.10 7.36 -16.74
N GLY A 156 -10.37 7.75 -16.62
CA GLY A 156 -11.52 6.98 -17.10
C GLY A 156 -11.99 5.86 -16.15
N VAL A 157 -11.40 5.73 -14.97
CA VAL A 157 -11.91 4.83 -13.93
C VAL A 157 -13.20 5.38 -13.34
N ASN A 158 -14.30 4.67 -13.63
CA ASN A 158 -15.62 4.87 -13.03
C ASN A 158 -15.89 3.78 -11.98
N PHE A 159 -17.01 3.88 -11.27
CA PHE A 159 -17.48 2.86 -10.31
C PHE A 159 -17.50 1.43 -10.88
N ASP A 160 -17.76 1.29 -12.18
CA ASP A 160 -17.82 0.00 -12.88
C ASP A 160 -16.47 -0.45 -13.49
N ALA A 161 -15.45 0.42 -13.45
CA ALA A 161 -14.14 0.12 -14.02
C ALA A 161 -13.32 -0.71 -13.03
N LYS A 162 -13.00 -1.94 -13.44
CA LYS A 162 -12.07 -2.81 -12.72
C LYS A 162 -10.63 -2.34 -13.00
N VAL A 163 -10.17 -1.32 -12.27
CA VAL A 163 -8.74 -1.22 -11.99
C VAL A 163 -8.36 -2.54 -11.32
N ALA A 164 -7.19 -3.09 -11.61
CA ALA A 164 -6.68 -4.23 -10.85
C ALA A 164 -6.62 -3.82 -9.37
N GLY A 165 -7.71 -4.08 -8.64
CA GLY A 165 -7.91 -3.68 -7.27
C GLY A 165 -6.99 -4.52 -6.42
N GLY A 166 -5.75 -4.06 -6.25
CA GLY A 166 -4.88 -4.58 -5.23
C GLY A 166 -5.43 -4.16 -3.88
N LEU A 167 -5.60 -5.11 -2.98
CA LEU A 167 -5.95 -4.82 -1.59
C LEU A 167 -4.74 -4.14 -0.94
N VAL A 168 -4.79 -2.81 -0.84
CA VAL A 168 -3.81 -2.05 -0.06
C VAL A 168 -4.24 -2.14 1.40
N HIS A 169 -3.34 -2.61 2.27
CA HIS A 169 -3.60 -2.88 3.70
C HIS A 169 -4.21 -4.22 4.08
N ASP A 170 -4.11 -5.20 3.20
CA ASP A 170 -4.44 -6.59 3.52
C ASP A 170 -3.17 -7.42 3.73
N LYS A 171 -3.08 -8.13 4.86
CA LYS A 171 -2.00 -9.10 5.16
C LYS A 171 -2.36 -10.51 4.70
N GLU A 172 -3.51 -10.70 4.10
CA GLU A 172 -3.96 -11.98 3.55
C GLU A 172 -3.28 -12.28 2.20
N SER A 173 -1.95 -12.18 2.16
CA SER A 173 -1.10 -12.86 1.17
C SER A 173 -1.13 -14.41 1.31
N LEU A 174 -2.04 -14.95 2.14
CA LEU A 174 -2.40 -16.37 2.25
C LEU A 174 -3.84 -16.64 1.82
N HIS A 175 -4.46 -15.77 1.03
CA HIS A 175 -5.76 -16.10 0.45
C HIS A 175 -5.52 -16.67 -0.94
N THR A 176 -5.80 -17.97 -1.08
CA THR A 176 -5.95 -18.65 -2.37
C THR A 176 -7.19 -18.11 -3.08
N ALA A 177 -7.19 -16.83 -3.43
CA ALA A 177 -8.06 -16.34 -4.47
C ALA A 177 -7.53 -16.93 -5.76
N GLU A 178 -8.15 -18.02 -6.22
CA GLU A 178 -7.97 -18.45 -7.59
C GLU A 178 -8.36 -17.26 -8.47
N LEU A 179 -7.39 -16.70 -9.20
CA LEU A 179 -7.63 -15.71 -10.23
C LEU A 179 -8.51 -16.34 -11.33
N LYS A 180 -9.82 -16.40 -11.12
CA LYS A 180 -10.79 -16.74 -12.15
C LYS A 180 -10.98 -15.50 -13.01
N TRP A 181 -10.08 -15.34 -13.97
CA TRP A 181 -10.27 -14.40 -15.07
C TRP A 181 -11.54 -14.80 -15.82
N ASN A 182 -12.59 -13.99 -15.72
CA ASN A 182 -13.76 -14.17 -16.55
C ASN A 182 -13.38 -13.79 -18.00
N LYS A 183 -13.12 -14.78 -18.84
CA LYS A 183 -12.69 -14.59 -20.24
C LYS A 183 -13.86 -14.23 -21.17
N THR A 184 -15.11 -14.28 -20.71
CA THR A 184 -16.27 -13.86 -21.50
C THR A 184 -16.44 -12.34 -21.45
N GLY A 185 -16.31 -11.71 -22.62
CA GLY A 185 -16.60 -10.28 -22.82
C GLY A 185 -15.40 -9.34 -22.94
N MET A 186 -14.16 -9.83 -22.87
CA MET A 186 -12.96 -8.98 -23.02
C MET A 186 -12.67 -8.68 -24.50
N ASP A 187 -12.57 -7.39 -24.84
CA ASP A 187 -12.22 -6.88 -26.17
C ASP A 187 -10.88 -7.45 -26.67
N SER A 188 -10.75 -7.67 -27.98
CA SER A 188 -9.58 -8.34 -28.58
C SER A 188 -8.27 -7.61 -28.32
N ASN A 189 -8.28 -6.28 -28.32
CA ASN A 189 -7.05 -5.50 -28.09
C ASN A 189 -6.62 -5.54 -26.62
N MET A 190 -7.58 -5.63 -25.69
CA MET A 190 -7.28 -5.78 -24.27
C MET A 190 -6.70 -7.17 -23.93
N LYS A 191 -7.10 -8.22 -24.66
CA LYS A 191 -6.48 -9.55 -24.50
C LYS A 191 -5.01 -9.53 -24.90
N ASP A 192 -4.67 -8.88 -26.01
CA ASP A 192 -3.29 -8.82 -26.51
C ASP A 192 -2.38 -7.98 -25.58
N TYR A 193 -2.90 -6.90 -24.99
CA TYR A 193 -2.15 -6.06 -24.05
C TYR A 193 -1.84 -6.78 -22.72
N PHE A 194 -2.80 -7.53 -22.16
CA PHE A 194 -2.64 -8.18 -20.83
C PHE A 194 -2.00 -9.58 -20.90
N LEU A 195 -2.20 -10.32 -21.98
CA LEU A 195 -1.70 -11.70 -22.12
C LEU A 195 -0.51 -11.82 -23.07
N GLY A 196 -0.20 -10.78 -23.85
CA GLY A 196 0.72 -10.87 -24.98
C GLY A 196 0.16 -11.77 -26.10
N PRO A 197 0.86 -11.90 -27.24
CA PRO A 197 0.43 -12.77 -28.34
C PRO A 197 0.46 -14.28 -28.00
N PHE A 198 0.93 -14.64 -26.80
CA PHE A 198 1.04 -16.01 -26.32
C PHE A 198 0.75 -16.06 -24.82
N ASP A 199 -0.11 -16.98 -24.39
CA ASP A 199 -0.43 -17.19 -22.96
C ASP A 199 0.79 -17.79 -22.24
N LEU A 200 1.70 -16.93 -21.76
CA LEU A 200 2.94 -17.32 -21.10
C LEU A 200 2.68 -18.19 -19.86
N ALA A 201 1.62 -17.90 -19.11
CA ALA A 201 1.23 -18.66 -17.93
C ALA A 201 0.84 -20.10 -18.27
N TYR A 202 0.09 -20.29 -19.36
CA TYR A 202 -0.26 -21.62 -19.87
C TYR A 202 0.99 -22.44 -20.24
N TRP A 203 1.94 -21.85 -20.95
CA TRP A 203 3.17 -22.53 -21.35
C TRP A 203 4.10 -22.85 -20.19
N ILE A 204 4.23 -21.95 -19.22
CA ILE A 204 4.95 -22.21 -17.96
C ILE A 204 4.32 -23.40 -17.22
N ALA A 205 2.99 -23.41 -17.10
CA ALA A 205 2.28 -24.49 -16.42
C ALA A 205 2.46 -25.84 -17.11
N ILE A 206 2.43 -25.87 -18.46
CA ILE A 206 2.69 -27.09 -19.25
C ILE A 206 4.13 -27.56 -19.06
N PHE A 207 5.10 -26.65 -19.15
CA PHE A 207 6.51 -26.98 -18.99
C PHE A 207 6.76 -27.67 -17.65
N PHE A 208 6.26 -27.11 -16.55
CA PHE A 208 6.42 -27.71 -15.22
C PHE A 208 5.68 -29.04 -15.06
N LYS A 209 4.49 -29.21 -15.66
CA LYS A 209 3.77 -30.50 -15.66
C LYS A 209 4.55 -31.59 -16.41
N ILE A 210 5.11 -31.27 -17.57
CA ILE A 210 5.93 -32.22 -18.34
C ILE A 210 7.17 -32.57 -17.53
N LEU A 211 7.91 -31.57 -17.06
CA LEU A 211 9.14 -31.75 -16.28
C LEU A 211 8.91 -32.64 -15.05
N THR A 212 7.91 -32.33 -14.23
CA THR A 212 7.60 -33.09 -13.02
C THR A 212 7.19 -34.52 -13.32
N THR A 213 6.33 -34.73 -14.33
CA THR A 213 5.89 -36.08 -14.71
C THR A 213 7.04 -36.93 -15.24
N THR A 214 7.92 -36.36 -16.07
CA THR A 214 9.10 -37.04 -16.60
C THR A 214 10.08 -37.41 -15.49
N VAL A 215 10.36 -36.49 -14.57
CA VAL A 215 11.27 -36.74 -13.44
C VAL A 215 10.72 -37.83 -12.52
N ILE A 216 9.45 -37.76 -12.14
CA ILE A 216 8.80 -38.79 -11.31
C ILE A 216 8.80 -40.15 -12.01
N GLY A 217 8.46 -40.19 -13.30
CA GLY A 217 8.47 -41.42 -14.09
C GLY A 217 9.86 -42.06 -14.17
N PHE A 218 10.90 -41.25 -14.36
CA PHE A 218 12.29 -41.73 -14.39
C PHE A 218 12.70 -42.36 -13.05
N PHE A 219 12.49 -41.67 -11.93
CA PHE A 219 12.82 -42.21 -10.60
C PHE A 219 12.01 -43.46 -10.27
N THR A 220 10.71 -43.48 -10.61
CA THR A 220 9.85 -44.65 -10.42
C THR A 220 10.36 -45.84 -11.22
N GLY A 221 10.76 -45.63 -12.47
CA GLY A 221 11.38 -46.65 -13.33
C GLY A 221 12.67 -47.19 -12.73
N MET A 222 13.55 -46.33 -12.21
CA MET A 222 14.78 -46.77 -11.54
C MET A 222 14.49 -47.66 -10.33
N VAL A 223 13.52 -47.29 -9.48
CA VAL A 223 13.13 -48.07 -8.31
C VAL A 223 12.55 -49.44 -8.70
N ILE A 224 11.70 -49.47 -9.73
CA ILE A 224 11.14 -50.73 -10.25
C ILE A 224 12.25 -51.63 -10.80
N LEU A 225 13.20 -51.09 -11.56
CA LEU A 225 14.32 -51.84 -12.11
C LEU A 225 15.24 -52.38 -11.01
N ASP A 226 15.55 -51.58 -9.99
CA ASP A 226 16.32 -52.04 -8.82
C ASP A 226 15.60 -53.18 -8.10
N PHE A 227 14.30 -53.03 -7.83
CA PHE A 227 13.49 -54.07 -7.18
C PHE A 227 13.44 -55.38 -8.00
N LEU A 228 13.19 -55.28 -9.31
CA LEU A 228 13.19 -56.44 -10.20
C LEU A 228 14.55 -57.13 -10.27
N SER A 229 15.65 -56.35 -10.25
CA SER A 229 17.00 -56.90 -10.23
C SER A 229 17.28 -57.71 -8.96
N ARG A 230 16.84 -57.22 -7.79
CA ARG A 230 16.96 -57.90 -6.50
C ARG A 230 16.14 -59.20 -6.44
N LEU A 231 14.92 -59.20 -6.96
CA LEU A 231 14.09 -60.41 -7.06
C LEU A 231 14.71 -61.47 -7.98
N LYS A 232 15.34 -61.06 -9.08
CA LYS A 232 16.02 -61.98 -10.01
C LYS A 232 17.25 -62.63 -9.38
N ILE A 233 17.97 -61.91 -8.52
CA ILE A 233 19.12 -62.45 -7.76
C ILE A 233 18.66 -63.51 -6.76
N GLN A 234 17.54 -63.30 -6.07
CA GLN A 234 17.04 -64.29 -5.09
C GLN A 234 16.48 -65.58 -5.71
N ARG A 235 16.07 -65.56 -6.98
CA ARG A 235 15.61 -66.76 -7.70
C ARG A 235 16.74 -67.64 -8.28
N ARG A 236 17.99 -67.19 -8.19
CA ARG A 236 19.18 -67.90 -8.73
C ARG A 236 19.99 -68.65 -7.67
N PHE A 237 19.58 -68.59 -6.40
CA PHE A 237 20.04 -69.44 -5.31
C PHE A 237 18.93 -70.43 -4.94
#